data_AF-A0A3S5D3Z2-F1
#
_entry.id   AF-A0A3S5D3Z2-F1
#
_cell.length_a   1.000
_cell.length_b   1.000
_cell.length_c   1.000
_cell.angle_alpha   90.00
_cell.angle_beta   90.00
_cell.angle_gamma   90.00
#
_symmetry.space_group_name_H-M   'P 1'
#
loop_
_entity.id
_entity.type
_entity.pdbx_description
1 polymer ?
#
loop_
_entity_poly.entity_id
_entity_poly.type
_entity_poly.pdbx_seq_one_letter_code
_entity_poly.pdbx_strand_id
1 'polypeptide(L)'
;MNQLALDDYLSAGKGNDTIRGGAGADTFAFYANEGQGFINDFTDGTDKIRIFAPGQVSSLADVTVTASGTSTILEFAGTKVTLNLIDLSALDASDFIFT
;
A
#
# COMPACT_ATOMS: atom_id res chain seq x y z
N MET A 1 -11.44 9.12 17.50
CA MET A 1 -12.26 9.68 16.42
C MET A 1 -12.80 8.49 15.64
N ASN A 2 -14.12 8.38 15.46
CA ASN A 2 -14.71 7.35 14.61
C ASN A 2 -14.44 7.75 13.16
N GLN A 3 -13.54 7.05 12.47
CA GLN A 3 -13.49 7.09 11.01
C GLN A 3 -14.79 6.43 10.52
N LEU A 4 -15.59 7.15 9.75
CA LEU A 4 -16.87 6.67 9.21
C LEU A 4 -16.59 5.57 8.16
N ALA A 5 -17.56 4.68 7.92
CA ALA A 5 -17.47 3.67 6.87
C ALA A 5 -17.62 4.32 5.49
N LEU A 6 -16.51 4.74 4.88
CA LEU A 6 -16.44 5.38 3.57
C LEU A 6 -15.23 4.85 2.81
N ASP A 7 -15.36 4.73 1.50
CA ASP A 7 -14.26 4.38 0.62
C ASP A 7 -13.36 5.62 0.43
N ASP A 8 -12.12 5.55 0.92
CA ASP A 8 -11.18 6.67 0.88
C ASP A 8 -10.08 6.48 -0.17
N TYR A 9 -9.59 7.60 -0.73
CA TYR A 9 -8.36 7.65 -1.52
C TYR A 9 -7.29 8.38 -0.71
N LEU A 10 -6.26 7.65 -0.29
CA LEU A 10 -5.31 8.11 0.72
C LEU A 10 -3.89 8.15 0.19
N SER A 11 -3.24 9.30 0.29
CA SER A 11 -1.81 9.45 0.02
C SER A 11 -1.21 10.35 1.10
N ALA A 12 -0.13 9.89 1.74
CA ALA A 12 0.57 10.68 2.74
C ALA A 12 1.59 11.66 2.15
N GLY A 13 1.99 11.45 0.89
CA GLY A 13 3.06 12.22 0.26
C GLY A 13 4.44 11.79 0.74
N LYS A 14 5.38 12.72 0.74
CA LYS A 14 6.79 12.43 1.06
C LYS A 14 7.04 12.36 2.57
N GLY A 15 7.75 11.33 3.01
CA GLY A 15 8.18 11.23 4.40
C GLY A 15 8.17 9.80 4.94
N ASN A 16 8.03 9.71 6.27
CA ASN A 16 7.79 8.48 6.98
C ASN A 16 6.39 8.58 7.60
N ASP A 17 5.40 7.98 6.98
CA ASP A 17 4.00 8.25 7.27
C ASP A 17 3.25 7.03 7.75
N THR A 18 2.38 7.21 8.74
CA THR A 18 1.40 6.19 9.15
C THR A 18 0.04 6.52 8.55
N ILE A 19 -0.45 5.64 7.68
CA ILE A 19 -1.70 5.81 6.96
C ILE A 19 -2.73 4.84 7.51
N ARG A 20 -3.97 5.32 7.64
CA ARG A 20 -5.09 4.55 8.15
C ARG A 20 -6.30 4.77 7.27
N GLY A 21 -6.85 3.67 6.74
CA GLY A 21 -8.07 3.65 5.91
C GLY A 21 -9.32 3.88 6.75
N GLY A 22 -9.47 3.08 7.80
CA GLY A 22 -10.72 3.00 8.54
C GLY A 22 -11.55 1.83 8.04
N ALA A 23 -12.84 2.05 7.82
CA ALA A 23 -13.73 1.03 7.29
C ALA A 23 -14.21 1.48 5.92
N GLY A 24 -14.29 0.58 4.96
CA GLY A 24 -14.59 0.91 3.57
C GLY A 24 -13.72 0.07 2.64
N ALA A 25 -13.86 0.28 1.34
CA ALA A 25 -12.91 -0.19 0.34
C ALA A 25 -11.94 0.95 0.00
N ASP A 26 -10.83 1.00 0.71
CA ASP A 26 -9.88 2.10 0.66
C ASP A 26 -8.82 1.89 -0.42
N THR A 27 -8.34 2.97 -1.02
CA THR A 27 -7.21 2.97 -1.95
C THR A 27 -6.04 3.76 -1.38
N PHE A 28 -4.97 3.06 -1.03
CA PHE A 28 -3.72 3.64 -0.55
C PHE A 28 -2.80 3.91 -1.74
N ALA A 29 -2.60 5.18 -2.07
CA ALA A 29 -1.84 5.63 -3.22
C ALA A 29 -0.44 6.12 -2.86
N PHE A 30 0.56 5.55 -3.53
CA PHE A 30 1.97 5.85 -3.37
C PHE A 30 2.60 6.23 -4.71
N TYR A 31 3.43 7.27 -4.68
CA TYR A 31 4.21 7.73 -5.81
C TYR A 31 5.67 7.29 -5.70
N ALA A 32 6.40 7.34 -6.81
CA ALA A 32 7.84 7.11 -6.81
C ALA A 32 8.58 8.15 -5.95
N ASN A 33 9.61 7.70 -5.22
CA ASN A 33 10.47 8.52 -4.37
C ASN A 33 9.73 9.28 -3.24
N GLU A 34 8.70 8.67 -2.66
CA GLU A 34 7.96 9.24 -1.53
C GLU A 34 8.53 8.89 -0.15
N GLY A 35 9.45 7.93 -0.06
CA GLY A 35 10.00 7.50 1.21
C GLY A 35 9.24 6.30 1.77
N GLN A 36 8.82 6.35 3.03
CA GLN A 36 8.29 5.19 3.75
C GLN A 36 6.83 5.37 4.17
N GLY A 37 5.95 4.50 3.70
CA GLY A 37 4.58 4.36 4.17
C GLY A 37 4.41 3.20 5.13
N PHE A 38 3.58 3.37 6.16
CA PHE A 38 3.18 2.34 7.11
C PHE A 38 1.65 2.29 7.20
N ILE A 39 1.04 1.22 6.70
CA ILE A 39 -0.41 1.02 6.73
C ILE A 39 -0.76 0.03 7.83
N ASN A 40 -1.69 0.43 8.71
CA ASN A 40 -2.05 -0.33 9.91
C ASN A 40 -3.32 -1.17 9.82
N ASP A 41 -4.19 -0.89 8.86
CA ASP A 41 -5.51 -1.50 8.75
C ASP A 41 -5.90 -1.87 7.32
N PHE A 42 -4.90 -2.23 6.50
CA PHE A 42 -5.15 -2.80 5.17
C PHE A 42 -6.02 -4.06 5.30
N THR A 43 -7.08 -4.14 4.50
CA THR A 43 -7.99 -5.28 4.45
C THR A 43 -7.88 -5.96 3.10
N ASP A 44 -7.24 -7.13 3.09
CA ASP A 44 -7.10 -7.98 1.92
C ASP A 44 -8.45 -8.27 1.24
N GLY A 45 -8.46 -8.30 -0.10
CA GLY A 45 -9.66 -8.47 -0.92
C GLY A 45 -10.65 -7.30 -0.91
N THR A 46 -10.43 -6.26 -0.08
CA THR A 46 -11.29 -5.08 0.04
C THR A 46 -10.55 -3.82 -0.38
N ASP A 47 -9.43 -3.54 0.28
CA ASP A 47 -8.59 -2.38 0.01
C ASP A 47 -7.69 -2.60 -1.20
N LYS A 48 -7.13 -1.50 -1.71
CA LYS A 48 -6.23 -1.50 -2.85
C LYS A 48 -5.00 -0.65 -2.60
N ILE A 49 -3.87 -1.10 -3.17
CA ILE A 49 -2.61 -0.37 -3.19
C ILE A 49 -2.43 0.15 -4.60
N ARG A 50 -2.48 1.48 -4.74
CA ARG A 50 -2.21 2.14 -6.01
C ARG A 50 -0.75 2.59 -6.05
N ILE A 51 -0.01 2.10 -7.03
CA ILE A 51 1.36 2.51 -7.29
C ILE A 51 1.37 3.41 -8.53
N PHE A 52 1.69 4.69 -8.32
CA PHE A 52 1.84 5.69 -9.38
C PHE A 52 3.33 5.95 -9.63
N ALA A 53 3.91 5.25 -10.60
CA ALA A 53 5.33 5.33 -10.90
C ALA A 53 5.58 5.14 -12.42
N PRO A 54 5.07 6.07 -13.25
CA PRO A 54 5.08 5.92 -14.70
C PRO A 54 6.50 5.78 -15.24
N GLY A 55 6.71 4.73 -16.05
CA GLY A 55 8.01 4.40 -16.65
C GLY A 55 9.00 3.70 -15.72
N GLN A 56 8.63 3.47 -14.45
CA GLN A 56 9.48 2.75 -13.47
C GLN A 56 8.81 1.47 -12.95
N VAL A 57 7.50 1.50 -12.72
CA VAL A 57 6.72 0.35 -12.23
C VAL A 57 5.48 0.22 -13.10
N SER A 58 5.32 -0.94 -13.72
CA SER A 58 4.22 -1.25 -14.63
C SER A 58 3.41 -2.46 -14.20
N SER A 59 3.98 -3.29 -13.32
CA SER A 59 3.35 -4.50 -12.81
C SER A 59 3.97 -4.92 -11.48
N LEU A 60 3.41 -5.96 -10.86
CA LEU A 60 3.94 -6.52 -9.62
C LEU A 60 5.36 -7.09 -9.79
N ALA A 61 5.77 -7.44 -11.01
CA ALA A 61 7.14 -7.89 -11.29
C ALA A 61 8.19 -6.78 -11.07
N ASP A 62 7.77 -5.51 -11.09
CA ASP A 62 8.63 -4.35 -10.83
C ASP A 62 8.66 -3.97 -9.33
N VAL A 63 7.93 -4.70 -8.49
CA VAL A 63 7.84 -4.48 -7.04
C VAL A 63 8.56 -5.60 -6.32
N THR A 64 9.48 -5.25 -5.43
CA THR A 64 10.08 -6.22 -4.51
C THR A 64 9.12 -6.40 -3.33
N VAL A 65 8.56 -7.60 -3.21
CA VAL A 65 7.62 -7.96 -2.13
C VAL A 65 8.30 -8.93 -1.18
N THR A 66 8.38 -8.59 0.11
CA THR A 66 9.08 -9.38 1.12
C THR A 66 8.24 -9.55 2.39
N ALA A 67 8.25 -10.76 2.94
CA ALA A 67 7.68 -11.02 4.26
C ALA A 67 8.64 -10.52 5.36
N SER A 68 8.10 -9.88 6.39
CA SER A 68 8.83 -9.38 7.55
C SER A 68 8.02 -9.65 8.82
N GLY A 69 8.26 -10.80 9.44
CA GLY A 69 7.42 -11.28 10.54
C GLY A 69 6.01 -11.56 10.05
N THR A 70 5.01 -10.94 10.66
CA THR A 70 3.58 -11.00 10.25
C THR A 70 3.19 -9.86 9.31
N SER A 71 4.16 -9.10 8.80
CA SER A 71 3.91 -7.96 7.93
C SER A 71 4.50 -8.19 6.55
N THR A 72 4.00 -7.46 5.56
CA THR A 72 4.55 -7.47 4.20
C THR A 72 5.16 -6.11 3.88
N ILE A 73 6.33 -6.13 3.24
CA ILE A 73 7.03 -4.94 2.77
C ILE A 73 7.04 -4.93 1.25
N LEU A 74 6.64 -3.81 0.67
CA LEU A 74 6.72 -3.49 -0.75
C LEU A 74 7.83 -2.47 -0.96
N GLU A 75 8.74 -2.72 -1.88
CA GLU A 75 9.78 -1.77 -2.28
C GLU A 75 9.78 -1.59 -3.79
N PHE A 76 9.66 -0.33 -4.23
CA PHE A 76 9.60 0.04 -5.64
C PHE A 76 10.02 1.48 -5.83
N ALA A 77 10.73 1.81 -6.93
CA ALA A 77 11.02 3.19 -7.34
C ALA A 77 11.43 4.19 -6.22
N GLY A 78 12.21 3.75 -5.25
CA GLY A 78 12.66 4.59 -4.11
C GLY A 78 11.63 4.81 -3.00
N THR A 79 10.50 4.11 -3.04
CA THR A 79 9.43 4.10 -2.03
C THR A 79 9.36 2.72 -1.38
N LYS A 80 9.10 2.71 -0.07
CA LYS A 80 8.90 1.51 0.74
C LYS A 80 7.55 1.60 1.44
N VAL A 81 6.73 0.56 1.32
CA VAL A 81 5.42 0.47 1.99
C VAL A 81 5.42 -0.75 2.88
N THR A 82 5.05 -0.57 4.15
CA THR A 82 4.85 -1.68 5.08
C THR A 82 3.37 -1.86 5.35
N LEU A 83 2.86 -3.05 5.08
CA LEU A 83 1.52 -3.50 5.40
C LEU A 83 1.61 -4.27 6.72
N ASN A 84 1.23 -3.61 7.81
CA ASN A 84 1.30 -4.19 9.14
C ASN A 84 0.27 -5.32 9.29
N LEU A 85 0.70 -6.44 9.87
CA LEU A 85 -0.15 -7.62 10.12
C LEU A 85 -0.80 -8.23 8.87
N ILE A 86 -0.19 -8.02 7.69
CA ILE A 86 -0.57 -8.68 6.45
C ILE A 86 0.49 -9.70 6.05
N ASP A 87 0.12 -10.97 6.10
CA ASP A 87 0.94 -12.05 5.61
C ASP A 87 1.06 -11.98 4.08
N LEU A 88 2.27 -12.21 3.59
CA LEU A 88 2.57 -12.15 2.16
C LEU A 88 1.67 -13.06 1.31
N SER A 89 1.28 -14.22 1.86
CA SER A 89 0.42 -15.18 1.16
C SER A 89 -1.04 -14.73 1.04
N ALA A 90 -1.46 -13.69 1.76
CA ALA A 90 -2.80 -13.11 1.61
C ALA A 90 -2.87 -12.26 0.33
N LEU A 91 -1.79 -11.57 -0.02
CA LEU A 91 -1.77 -10.65 -1.15
C LEU A 91 -1.76 -11.39 -2.49
N ASP A 92 -2.53 -10.85 -3.43
CA ASP A 92 -2.53 -11.27 -4.82
C ASP A 92 -2.51 -10.08 -5.79
N ALA A 93 -2.50 -10.38 -7.09
CA ALA A 93 -2.41 -9.35 -8.11
C ALA A 93 -3.61 -8.39 -8.13
N SER A 94 -4.76 -8.79 -7.56
CA SER A 94 -5.96 -7.96 -7.50
C SER A 94 -5.86 -6.83 -6.49
N ASP A 95 -4.93 -6.90 -5.53
CA ASP A 95 -4.70 -5.85 -4.54
C ASP A 95 -3.98 -4.63 -5.11
N PHE A 96 -3.37 -4.77 -6.28
CA PHE A 96 -2.48 -3.76 -6.85
C PHE A 96 -3.10 -3.08 -8.07
N ILE A 97 -3.02 -1.75 -8.08
CA ILE A 97 -3.36 -0.92 -9.22
C ILE A 97 -2.09 -0.19 -9.66
N PHE A 98 -1.60 -0.48 -10.87
CA PHE A 98 -0.45 0.19 -11.44
C PHE A 98 -0.89 1.33 -12.37
N THR A 99 -0.23 2.49 -12.29
CA THR A 99 -0.53 3.66 -13.13
C THR A 99 0.73 4.46 -13.47
#